data_AF-A0A350QPL0-F1
#
_entry.id   AF-A0A350QPL0-F1
#
_cell.length_a   1.000
_cell.length_b   1.000
_cell.length_c   1.000
_cell.angle_alpha   90.00
_cell.angle_beta   90.00
_cell.angle_gamma   90.00
#
_symmetry.space_group_name_H-M   'P 1'
#
loop_
_entity.id
_entity.type
_entity.pdbx_description
1 polymer ?
#
loop_
_entity_poly.entity_id
_entity_poly.type
_entity_poly.pdbx_seq_one_letter_code
_entity_poly.pdbx_strand_id
1 'polypeptide(L)' 'NNTIGQALVARRMGKKRIIAETGAGQHGVATATACARLGLECEI' A
#
# COMPACT_ATOMS: atom_id res chain seq x y z
N ASN A 1 -3.27 6.31 8.94
CA ASN A 1 -4.54 6.01 8.25
C ASN A 1 -4.51 6.28 6.74
N ASN A 2 -3.69 7.23 6.25
CA ASN A 2 -3.59 7.56 4.81
C ASN A 2 -3.29 6.33 3.91
N THR A 3 -2.35 5.49 4.33
CA THR A 3 -1.94 4.29 3.59
C THR A 3 -3.08 3.32 3.25
N ILE A 4 -4.01 3.10 4.18
CA ILE A 4 -5.18 2.24 3.94
C ILE A 4 -6.11 2.91 2.93
N GLY A 5 -6.34 4.22 3.07
CA GLY A 5 -7.14 5.00 2.12
C GLY A 5 -6.58 4.93 0.70
N GLN A 6 -5.26 5.12 0.55
CA GLN A 6 -4.57 5.01 -0.74
C GLN A 6 -4.68 3.60 -1.33
N ALA A 7 -4.49 2.56 -0.52
CA ALA A 7 -4.61 1.17 -0.98
C ALA A 7 -6.06 0.84 -1.40
N LEU A 8 -7.07 1.35 -0.70
CA LEU A 8 -8.47 1.19 -1.08
C LEU A 8 -8.81 1.93 -2.38
N VAL A 9 -8.27 3.13 -2.58
CA VAL A 9 -8.42 3.88 -3.84
C VAL A 9 -7.74 3.12 -4.99
N ALA A 10 -6.50 2.67 -4.81
CA ALA A 10 -5.78 1.87 -5.80
C ALA A 10 -6.56 0.60 -6.20
N ARG A 11 -7.13 -0.12 -5.22
CA ARG A 11 -8.00 -1.28 -5.48
C ARG A 11 -9.24 -0.91 -6.28
N ARG A 12 -9.92 0.18 -5.93
CA ARG A 12 -11.10 0.68 -6.67
C ARG A 12 -10.76 1.14 -8.09
N MET A 13 -9.54 1.65 -8.31
CA MET A 13 -9.01 1.99 -9.62
C MET A 13 -8.56 0.77 -10.43
N GLY A 14 -8.71 -0.45 -9.90
CA GLY A 14 -8.29 -1.69 -10.57
C GLY A 14 -6.77 -1.86 -10.67
N LYS A 15 -5.99 -1.12 -9.88
CA LYS A 15 -4.53 -1.27 -9.82
C LYS A 15 -4.20 -2.57 -9.10
N LYS A 16 -3.19 -3.28 -9.61
CA LYS A 16 -2.71 -4.55 -9.04
C LYS A 16 -1.46 -4.39 -8.17
N ARG A 17 -0.74 -3.28 -8.33
CA ARG A 17 0.56 -3.01 -7.69
C ARG A 17 0.63 -1.59 -7.13
N ILE A 18 1.24 -1.45 -5.96
CA ILE A 18 1.59 -0.18 -5.30
C ILE A 18 3.10 -0.11 -5.16
N ILE A 19 3.69 1.05 -5.41
CA ILE A 19 5.11 1.33 -5.14
C ILE A 19 5.14 2.48 -4.14
N ALA A 20 5.84 2.29 -3.03
CA ALA A 20 6.05 3.34 -2.03
C ALA A 20 7.55 3.52 -1.80
N GLU A 21 7.95 4.71 -1.37
CA GLU A 21 9.27 4.96 -0.82
C GLU A 21 9.16 5.01 0.70
N THR A 22 10.17 4.53 1.41
CA THR A 22 10.24 4.73 2.86
C THR A 22 11.65 5.03 3.35
N GLY A 23 11.76 5.99 4.27
CA GLY A 23 12.99 6.26 5.02
C GLY A 23 13.09 5.33 6.24
N ALA A 24 12.63 5.79 7.40
CA ALA A 24 12.67 5.04 8.66
C ALA A 24 11.81 3.75 8.68
N GLY A 25 11.07 3.45 7.61
CA GLY A 25 10.36 2.17 7.44
C GLY A 25 8.90 2.15 7.93
N GLN A 26 8.48 3.05 8.82
CA GLN A 26 7.10 3.01 9.36
C GLN A 26 6.01 3.15 8.29
N HIS A 27 6.23 4.05 7.32
CA HIS A 27 5.32 4.19 6.18
C HIS A 27 5.31 2.92 5.32
N GLY A 28 6.49 2.36 5.05
CA GLY A 28 6.63 1.13 4.28
C GLY A 28 5.92 -0.07 4.91
N VAL A 29 6.08 -0.26 6.23
CA VAL A 29 5.40 -1.33 6.99
C VAL A 29 3.88 -1.16 6.94
N ALA A 30 3.38 0.07 7.11
CA ALA A 30 1.95 0.35 6.98
C ALA A 30 1.45 0.03 5.56
N THR A 31 2.25 0.34 4.53
CA THR A 31 1.89 0.11 3.12
C THR A 31 1.88 -1.37 2.79
N ALA A 32 2.90 -2.12 3.20
CA ALA A 32 2.97 -3.57 3.03
C ALA A 32 1.80 -4.27 3.73
N THR A 33 1.46 -3.85 4.95
CA THR A 33 0.35 -4.42 5.72
C THR A 33 -0.99 -4.19 5.03
N ALA A 34 -1.24 -2.97 4.54
CA ALA A 34 -2.47 -2.64 3.83
C ALA A 34 -2.58 -3.43 2.51
N CYS A 35 -1.49 -3.53 1.75
CA CYS A 35 -1.45 -4.28 0.49
C CYS A 35 -1.69 -5.77 0.72
N ALA A 36 -1.03 -6.38 1.71
CA ALA A 36 -1.24 -7.77 2.10
C ALA A 36 -2.71 -8.06 2.48
N ARG A 37 -3.34 -7.16 3.25
CA ARG A 37 -4.75 -7.32 3.66
C ARG A 37 -5.73 -7.18 2.49
N LEU A 38 -5.37 -6.42 1.47
CA LEU A 38 -6.22 -6.10 0.32
C LEU A 38 -5.90 -6.91 -0.94
N GLY A 39 -4.91 -7.81 -0.90
CA GLY A 39 -4.50 -8.62 -2.05
C GLY A 39 -3.87 -7.80 -3.18
N LEU A 40 -3.14 -6.73 -2.83
CA LEU A 40 -2.39 -5.92 -3.78
C LEU A 40 -0.91 -6.28 -3.70
N GLU A 41 -0.23 -6.35 -4.84
CA GLU A 41 1.23 -6.42 -4.86
C GLU A 41 1.81 -5.09 -4.39
N CYS A 42 2.92 -5.13 -3.65
CA CYS A 42 3.59 -3.91 -3.26
C CYS A 42 5.12 -4.03 -3.29
N GLU A 43 5.75 -2.93 -3.67
CA GLU A 43 7.18 -2.68 -3.54
C GLU A 43 7.36 -1.44 -2.67
N ILE A 44 8.28 -1.50 -1.71
CA ILE A 44 8.46 -0.54 -0.61
C ILE A 44 9.86 0.06 -0.69
#